data_AF-V5TE30-F1
#
_entry.id   AF-V5TE30-F1
#
_cell.length_a   1.000
_cell.length_b   1.000
_cell.length_c   1.000
_cell.angle_alpha   90.00
_cell.angle_beta   90.00
_cell.angle_gamma   90.00
#
_symmetry.space_group_name_H-M   'P 1'
#
loop_
_entity.id
_entity.type
_entity.pdbx_description
1 polymer ?
#
loop_
_entity_poly.entity_id
_entity_poly.type
_entity_poly.pdbx_seq_one_letter_code
_entity_poly.pdbx_strand_id
1 'polypeptide(L)' 'MKVLLLLAASIMAFGSIQVQGNIAQFGEMIRLKTGKRAELSYAFYGCHCGLGGKGSPKDATDR' A
#
# COMPACT_ATOMS: atom_id res chain seq x y z
N MET A 1 -1.95 -30.34 23.97
CA MET A 1 -1.00 -30.35 22.83
C MET A 1 -1.67 -30.51 21.46
N LYS A 2 -2.66 -31.40 21.28
CA LYS A 2 -3.39 -31.55 20.00
C LYS A 2 -4.07 -30.27 19.48
N VAL A 3 -4.72 -29.51 20.38
CA VAL A 3 -5.40 -28.25 19.99
C VAL A 3 -4.43 -27.21 19.44
N LEU A 4 -3.24 -27.10 20.04
CA LEU A 4 -2.21 -26.16 19.58
C LEU A 4 -1.68 -26.53 18.19
N LEU A 5 -1.51 -27.83 17.92
CA LEU A 5 -1.10 -28.32 16.60
C LEU A 5 -2.16 -28.07 15.52
N LEU A 6 -3.45 -28.19 15.87
CA LEU A 6 -4.56 -27.89 14.95
C LEU A 6 -4.68 -26.38 14.65
N LEU A 7 -4.44 -25.53 15.66
CA LEU A 7 -4.38 -24.07 15.48
C LEU A 7 -3.20 -23.65 14.60
N ALA A 8 -2.01 -24.22 14.82
CA ALA A 8 -0.85 -23.94 13.98
C ALA A 8 -1.07 -24.40 12.51
N ALA A 9 -1.67 -25.58 12.31
CA ALA A 9 -1.97 -26.09 10.98
C ALA A 9 -3.00 -25.22 10.23
N SER A 10 -4.02 -24.71 10.92
CA SER A 10 -5.02 -23.81 10.32
C SER A 10 -4.44 -22.44 9.98
N ILE A 11 -3.59 -21.86 10.84
CA ILE A 11 -2.90 -20.59 10.52
C ILE A 11 -1.99 -20.75 9.29
N MET A 12 -1.25 -21.85 9.16
CA MET A 12 -0.42 -22.07 7.97
C MET A 12 -1.23 -22.33 6.71
N ALA A 13 -2.40 -22.99 6.81
CA ALA A 13 -3.25 -23.28 5.67
C ALA A 13 -4.03 -22.06 5.15
N PHE A 14 -4.41 -21.13 6.03
CA PHE A 14 -5.30 -20.00 5.68
C PHE A 14 -4.68 -18.61 5.91
N GLY A 15 -3.55 -18.50 6.60
CA GLY A 15 -2.96 -17.23 7.02
C GLY A 15 -2.27 -16.43 5.91
N SER A 16 -2.12 -17.01 4.72
CA SER A 16 -1.39 -16.38 3.61
C SER A 16 -2.32 -15.79 2.56
N ILE A 17 -3.38 -15.08 2.95
CA ILE A 17 -4.02 -14.12 2.02
C ILE A 17 -3.16 -12.86 2.02
N GLN A 18 -1.96 -12.94 1.43
CA GLN A 18 -1.18 -11.74 1.16
C GLN A 18 -1.87 -11.02 0.01
N VAL A 19 -2.49 -9.87 0.30
CA VAL A 19 -2.96 -8.97 -0.75
C VAL A 19 -1.72 -8.42 -1.45
N GLN A 20 -1.38 -9.02 -2.58
CA GLN A 20 -0.25 -8.59 -3.40
C GLN A 20 -0.68 -7.38 -4.23
N GLY A 21 0.14 -6.34 -4.21
CA GLY A 21 -0.03 -5.14 -5.02
C GLY A 21 1.34 -4.60 -5.44
N ASN A 22 1.43 -4.08 -6.66
CA ASN A 22 2.64 -3.41 -7.15
C ASN A 22 2.39 -1.92 -7.46
N ILE A 23 3.48 -1.18 -7.70
CA ILE A 23 3.43 0.27 -7.96
C ILE A 23 2.60 0.61 -9.21
N ALA A 24 2.60 -0.25 -10.25
CA ALA A 24 1.78 -0.01 -11.44
C ALA A 24 0.28 -0.11 -11.13
N GLN A 25 -0.13 -1.10 -10.33
CA GLN A 25 -1.51 -1.21 -9.87
C GLN A 25 -1.91 -0.03 -8.98
N PHE A 26 -1.00 0.46 -8.13
CA PHE A 26 -1.26 1.67 -7.35
C PHE A 26 -1.43 2.90 -8.24
N GLY A 27 -0.58 3.05 -9.27
CA GLY A 27 -0.73 4.11 -10.28
C GLY A 27 -2.06 4.04 -11.02
N GLU A 28 -2.55 2.84 -11.33
CA GLU A 28 -3.86 2.63 -11.94
C GLU A 28 -5.00 3.08 -11.01
N MET A 29 -4.92 2.72 -9.72
CA MET A 29 -5.91 3.17 -8.74
C MET A 29 -5.94 4.69 -8.61
N ILE A 30 -4.78 5.35 -8.58
CA ILE A 30 -4.70 6.82 -8.57
C ILE A 30 -5.38 7.40 -9.82
N ARG A 31 -5.10 6.83 -11.00
CA ARG A 31 -5.69 7.29 -12.25
C ARG A 31 -7.21 7.12 -12.26
N LEU A 32 -7.72 5.97 -11.81
CA LEU A 32 -9.16 5.70 -11.72
C LEU A 32 -9.87 6.60 -10.72
N LYS A 33 -9.24 6.91 -9.58
CA LYS A 33 -9.88 7.69 -8.50
C LYS A 33 -9.75 9.20 -8.66
N THR A 34 -8.68 9.67 -9.32
CA THR A 34 -8.36 11.10 -9.38
C THR A 34 -8.31 11.66 -10.80
N GLY A 35 -8.29 10.79 -11.83
CA GLY A 35 -8.09 11.19 -13.22
C GLY A 35 -6.65 11.62 -13.55
N LYS A 36 -5.73 11.58 -12.57
CA LYS A 36 -4.35 12.04 -12.74
C LYS A 36 -3.39 10.88 -12.97
N ARG A 37 -2.33 11.15 -13.73
CA ARG A 37 -1.20 10.22 -13.90
C ARG A 37 -0.33 10.25 -12.64
N ALA A 38 -0.15 9.10 -11.99
CA ALA A 38 0.52 8.98 -10.70
C ALA A 38 1.98 9.46 -10.78
N GLU A 39 2.67 9.03 -11.82
CA GLU A 39 4.07 9.32 -12.11
C GLU A 39 4.35 10.82 -12.33
N LEU A 40 3.36 11.58 -12.82
CA LEU A 40 3.51 13.03 -13.07
C LEU A 40 2.98 13.89 -11.93
N SER A 41 1.93 13.41 -11.23
CA SER A 41 1.22 14.24 -10.25
C SER A 41 1.61 13.95 -8.80
N TYR A 42 2.07 12.73 -8.50
CA TYR A 42 2.27 12.28 -7.11
C TYR A 42 3.64 11.63 -6.84
N ALA A 43 4.46 11.33 -7.86
CA ALA A 43 5.76 10.70 -7.64
C ALA A 43 6.79 11.58 -6.91
N PHE A 44 6.59 12.89 -6.93
CA PHE A 44 7.48 13.89 -6.33
C PHE A 44 6.70 15.04 -5.69
N TYR A 45 5.52 14.76 -5.15
CA TYR A 45 4.66 15.80 -4.59
C TYR A 45 4.84 15.88 -3.08
N GLY A 46 5.21 17.07 -2.58
CA GLY A 46 5.33 17.29 -1.14
C GLY A 46 6.51 16.53 -0.53
N CYS A 47 6.31 16.05 0.69
CA CYS A 47 7.31 15.40 1.52
C CYS A 47 7.15 13.89 1.60
N HIS A 48 5.96 13.35 1.32
CA HIS A 48 5.61 11.94 1.54
C HIS A 48 5.08 11.23 0.30
N CYS A 49 4.46 11.93 -0.65
CA CYS A 49 4.02 11.29 -1.89
C CYS A 49 5.20 11.00 -2.83
N GLY A 50 5.52 9.70 -2.97
CA GLY A 50 6.58 9.20 -3.84
C GLY A 50 7.94 9.11 -3.15
N LEU A 51 8.96 9.78 -3.68
CA LEU A 51 10.29 9.80 -3.07
C LEU A 51 10.34 10.83 -1.93
N GLY A 52 10.53 10.38 -0.69
CA GLY A 52 10.52 11.25 0.50
C GLY A 52 10.41 10.48 1.80
N GLY A 53 9.47 10.87 2.66
CA GLY A 53 9.13 10.20 3.93
C GLY A 53 9.60 10.94 5.19
N LYS A 54 9.98 12.22 5.07
CA LYS A 54 10.46 13.05 6.19
C LYS A 54 9.97 14.49 6.06
N GLY A 55 9.71 15.14 7.19
CA GLY A 55 9.19 16.51 7.26
C GLY A 55 7.67 16.57 7.45
N SER A 56 7.15 17.78 7.63
CA SER A 56 5.72 18.03 7.77
C SER A 56 5.00 17.89 6.41
N PRO A 57 3.84 17.22 6.35
CA PRO A 57 3.02 17.17 5.12
C PRO A 57 2.76 18.55 4.54
N LYS A 58 2.91 18.68 3.21
CA LYS A 58 2.66 19.94 2.48
C LYS A 58 1.19 20.37 2.58
N ASP A 59 0.28 19.43 2.46
CA ASP A 59 -1.17 19.64 2.49
C ASP A 59 -1.90 18.32 2.84
N ALA A 60 -3.22 18.28 2.64
CA ALA A 60 -4.03 17.09 2.92
C ALA A 60 -3.75 15.90 1.98
N THR A 61 -3.24 16.16 0.77
CA THR A 61 -2.88 15.10 -0.17
C THR A 61 -1.58 14.42 0.24
N ASP A 62 -0.66 15.16 0.84
CA ASP A 62 0.66 14.68 1.26
C ASP A 62 0.72 14.12 2.70
N ARG A 63 -0.44 13.94 3.35
CA ARG A 63 -0.54 13.47 4.74
C ARG A 63 -0.52 11.94 4.85
#